data_AF-A0A3D4P214-F1
#
_entry.id   AF-A0A3D4P214-F1
#
_cell.length_a   1.000
_cell.length_b   1.000
_cell.length_c   1.000
_cell.angle_alpha   90.00
_cell.angle_beta   90.00
_cell.angle_gamma   90.00
#
_symmetry.space_group_name_H-M   'P 1'
#
loop_
_entity.id
_entity.type
_entity.pdbx_description
1 polymer ?
#
loop_
_entity_poly.entity_id
_entity_poly.type
_entity_poly.pdbx_seq_one_letter_code
_entity_poly.pdbx_strand_id
1 'polypeptide(L)'
;MRAGLFKVLLVASMGGLLLFSCAPPRKPGLRPDTTQAQRRLAGDDFQGALDSFAALAESYPGDRDVLREYKAAAEKIKARADGWFEENDFAAAEKAYSLLLANFFRFARFEESLSFGPEFLSRRIPVCQEHLSERRARQSLAEGDYLRALDGFKILPQDALQNPAQSAGLRRIMEEIRGLADKALARKDYVSAGKGYAVLWREYSMAQQAGFSLSFSRNDADEGMKHCRTQLTREGLDQYRKGNLKEAIAIWQGLLLFDPDNAEIRKAVDTATEQLTKLRKR
;
A
#
# COMPACT_ATOMS: atom_id res chain seq x y z
N MET A 1 -11.55 95.08 -37.47
CA MET A 1 -12.62 94.22 -38.02
C MET A 1 -11.97 93.06 -38.78
N ARG A 2 -12.44 91.84 -38.51
CA ARG A 2 -12.14 90.55 -39.17
C ARG A 2 -10.71 89.99 -39.03
N ALA A 3 -10.61 89.10 -38.04
CA ALA A 3 -9.63 88.03 -37.97
C ALA A 3 -9.79 87.08 -39.18
N GLY A 4 -8.68 86.79 -39.85
CA GLY A 4 -8.57 85.73 -40.87
C GLY A 4 -7.78 84.57 -40.28
N LEU A 5 -8.47 83.44 -40.07
CA LEU A 5 -7.91 82.20 -39.57
C LEU A 5 -6.96 81.56 -40.60
N PHE A 6 -5.78 81.18 -40.14
CA PHE A 6 -4.82 80.32 -40.82
C PHE A 6 -5.39 78.91 -41.03
N LYS A 7 -5.33 78.39 -42.27
CA LYS A 7 -5.50 76.97 -42.59
C LYS A 7 -4.12 76.30 -42.54
N VAL A 8 -3.94 75.37 -41.61
CA VAL A 8 -2.79 74.46 -41.56
C VAL A 8 -3.28 73.06 -41.94
N LEU A 9 -2.56 72.44 -42.88
CA LEU A 9 -2.82 71.09 -43.40
C LEU A 9 -2.76 70.02 -42.28
N LEU A 10 -3.74 69.13 -42.30
CA LEU A 10 -3.85 67.93 -41.46
C LEU A 10 -3.02 66.80 -42.10
N VAL A 11 -2.01 66.33 -41.38
CA VAL A 11 -1.22 65.14 -41.73
C VAL A 11 -2.01 63.89 -41.31
N ALA A 12 -2.23 62.99 -42.26
CA ALA A 12 -2.81 61.68 -42.03
C ALA A 12 -1.75 60.73 -41.43
N SER A 13 -2.08 60.05 -40.33
CA SER A 13 -1.39 58.81 -39.94
C SER A 13 -2.41 57.73 -39.54
N MET A 14 -2.64 56.78 -40.44
CA MET A 14 -3.30 55.50 -40.15
C MET A 14 -2.27 54.59 -39.46
N GLY A 15 -2.32 54.52 -38.14
CA GLY A 15 -1.62 53.50 -37.35
C GLY A 15 -2.46 52.23 -37.29
N GLY A 16 -2.26 51.31 -38.23
CA GLY A 16 -2.81 49.96 -38.18
C GLY A 16 -2.00 49.08 -37.21
N LEU A 17 -2.58 48.80 -36.04
CA LEU A 17 -2.11 47.74 -35.13
C LEU A 17 -2.42 46.37 -35.76
N LEU A 18 -1.44 45.79 -36.45
CA LEU A 18 -1.46 44.37 -36.80
C LEU A 18 -1.04 43.56 -35.56
N LEU A 19 -2.02 43.04 -34.84
CA LEU A 19 -1.83 41.94 -33.91
C LEU A 19 -1.42 40.70 -34.73
N PHE A 20 -0.13 40.42 -34.81
CA PHE A 20 0.37 39.14 -35.26
C PHE A 20 -0.06 38.06 -34.28
N SER A 21 -1.19 37.43 -34.57
CA SER A 21 -1.59 36.16 -34.00
C SER A 21 -0.57 35.12 -34.44
N CYS A 22 0.41 34.83 -33.57
CA CYS A 22 1.28 33.67 -33.67
C CYS A 22 0.46 32.40 -33.35
N ALA A 23 -0.51 32.07 -34.20
CA ALA A 23 -1.02 30.71 -34.27
C ALA A 23 0.01 29.88 -35.05
N PRO A 24 0.62 28.82 -34.47
CA PRO A 24 1.55 27.98 -35.21
C PRO A 24 0.84 27.38 -36.44
N PRO A 25 1.54 27.25 -37.58
CA PRO A 25 0.95 26.72 -38.79
C PRO A 25 0.48 25.29 -38.56
N ARG A 26 -0.80 25.01 -38.88
CA ARG A 26 -1.32 23.64 -38.97
C ARG A 26 -0.46 22.88 -39.98
N LYS A 27 0.22 21.82 -39.54
CA LYS A 27 0.92 20.89 -40.45
C LYS A 27 -0.11 20.32 -41.44
N PRO A 28 0.12 20.42 -42.76
CA PRO A 28 -0.85 19.96 -43.74
C PRO A 28 -0.95 18.43 -43.78
N GLY A 29 -2.18 17.91 -43.74
CA GLY A 29 -2.65 16.67 -44.40
C GLY A 29 -2.11 15.30 -43.99
N LEU A 30 -1.00 15.20 -43.25
CA LEU A 30 -0.44 13.90 -42.87
C LEU A 30 -1.11 13.40 -41.58
N ARG A 31 -1.77 12.23 -41.66
CA ARG A 31 -2.32 11.55 -40.49
C ARG A 31 -1.19 11.32 -39.47
N PRO A 32 -1.36 11.68 -38.19
CA PRO A 32 -0.35 11.45 -37.16
C PRO A 32 0.02 9.96 -37.07
N ASP A 33 1.32 9.65 -37.06
CA ASP A 33 1.80 8.26 -36.93
C ASP A 33 1.67 7.79 -35.47
N THR A 34 0.73 6.90 -35.22
CA THR A 34 0.49 6.28 -33.91
C THR A 34 1.21 4.94 -33.73
N THR A 35 1.97 4.47 -34.74
CA THR A 35 2.59 3.14 -34.78
C THR A 35 3.47 2.88 -33.55
N GLN A 36 4.26 3.87 -33.14
CA GLN A 36 5.13 3.71 -31.97
C GLN A 36 4.33 3.52 -30.68
N ALA A 37 3.28 4.32 -30.47
CA ALA A 37 2.42 4.23 -29.30
C ALA A 37 1.70 2.87 -29.25
N GLN A 38 1.21 2.39 -30.40
CA GLN A 38 0.57 1.08 -30.54
C GLN A 38 1.55 -0.08 -30.26
N ARG A 39 2.79 0.00 -30.73
CA ARG A 39 3.83 -1.03 -30.44
C ARG A 39 4.13 -1.12 -28.94
N ARG A 40 4.27 0.03 -28.26
CA ARG A 40 4.48 0.06 -26.81
C ARG A 40 3.30 -0.56 -26.05
N LEU A 41 2.08 -0.24 -26.47
CA LEU A 41 0.86 -0.81 -25.89
C LEU A 41 0.77 -2.33 -26.09
N ALA A 42 1.21 -2.85 -27.24
CA ALA A 42 1.26 -4.29 -27.50
C ALA A 42 2.33 -5.01 -26.66
N GLY A 43 3.45 -4.34 -26.37
CA GLY A 43 4.55 -4.85 -25.54
C GLY A 43 4.41 -4.56 -24.05
N ASP A 44 3.23 -4.16 -23.57
CA ASP A 44 2.93 -3.84 -22.17
C ASP A 44 3.75 -2.70 -21.53
N ASP A 45 4.40 -1.88 -22.36
CA ASP A 45 4.92 -0.57 -21.98
C ASP A 45 3.78 0.44 -21.95
N PHE A 46 2.88 0.30 -20.97
CA PHE A 46 1.69 1.13 -20.84
C PHE A 46 2.02 2.59 -20.59
N GLN A 47 3.00 2.89 -19.72
CA GLN A 47 3.43 4.26 -19.45
C GLN A 47 3.95 4.90 -20.74
N GLY A 48 4.86 4.23 -21.46
CA GLY A 48 5.39 4.76 -22.70
C GLY A 48 4.33 4.89 -23.80
N ALA A 49 3.32 4.01 -23.82
CA ALA A 49 2.18 4.14 -24.74
C ALA A 49 1.35 5.40 -24.42
N LEU A 50 0.98 5.61 -23.16
CA LEU A 50 0.25 6.82 -22.72
C LEU A 50 1.06 8.09 -22.99
N ASP A 51 2.36 8.07 -22.74
CA ASP A 51 3.26 9.20 -23.04
C ASP A 51 3.31 9.52 -24.53
N SER A 52 3.42 8.50 -25.37
CA SER A 52 3.44 8.68 -26.83
C SER A 52 2.12 9.25 -27.34
N PHE A 53 0.98 8.74 -26.86
CA PHE A 53 -0.32 9.27 -27.26
C PHE A 53 -0.58 10.69 -26.75
N ALA A 54 -0.17 11.01 -25.53
CA ALA A 54 -0.29 12.37 -25.00
C ALA A 54 0.54 13.38 -25.81
N ALA A 55 1.79 13.03 -26.15
CA ALA A 55 2.65 13.89 -26.98
C ALA A 55 2.05 14.11 -28.38
N LEU A 56 1.40 13.09 -28.95
CA LEU A 56 0.63 13.24 -30.19
C LEU A 56 -0.58 14.15 -30.01
N ALA A 57 -1.35 14.02 -28.93
CA ALA A 57 -2.51 14.86 -28.65
C ALA A 57 -2.16 16.34 -28.36
N GLU A 58 -0.95 16.59 -27.85
CA GLU A 58 -0.37 17.92 -27.69
C GLU A 58 0.09 18.51 -29.02
N SER A 59 0.75 17.70 -29.86
CA SER A 59 1.24 18.11 -31.19
C SER A 59 0.12 18.35 -32.21
N TYR A 60 -1.01 17.67 -32.05
CA TYR A 60 -2.18 17.74 -32.92
C TYR A 60 -3.44 18.05 -32.10
N PRO A 61 -3.55 19.25 -31.50
CA PRO A 61 -4.64 19.58 -30.61
C PRO A 61 -5.97 19.61 -31.37
N GLY A 62 -6.91 18.76 -30.98
CA GLY A 62 -8.24 18.65 -31.60
C GLY A 62 -8.33 17.64 -32.75
N ASP A 63 -7.25 16.92 -33.07
CA ASP A 63 -7.33 15.78 -33.99
C ASP A 63 -8.18 14.66 -33.38
N ARG A 64 -9.33 14.38 -33.99
CA ARG A 64 -10.31 13.41 -33.48
C ARG A 64 -9.80 11.97 -33.55
N ASP A 65 -8.96 11.65 -34.53
CA ASP A 65 -8.43 10.30 -34.70
C ASP A 65 -7.39 10.00 -33.62
N VAL A 66 -6.50 10.95 -33.33
CA VAL A 66 -5.52 10.83 -32.24
C VAL A 66 -6.20 10.68 -30.88
N LEU A 67 -7.21 11.51 -30.58
CA LEU A 67 -7.95 11.40 -29.31
C LEU A 67 -8.71 10.08 -29.20
N ARG A 68 -9.29 9.59 -30.30
CA ARG A 68 -9.97 8.28 -30.33
C ARG A 68 -9.00 7.14 -30.07
N GLU A 69 -7.82 7.15 -30.70
CA GLU A 69 -6.80 6.12 -30.48
C GLU A 69 -6.20 6.19 -29.07
N TYR A 70 -5.99 7.39 -28.53
CA TYR A 70 -5.52 7.58 -27.16
C TYR A 70 -6.55 7.04 -26.15
N LYS A 71 -7.82 7.38 -26.32
CA LYS A 71 -8.92 6.80 -25.53
C LYS A 71 -8.91 5.27 -25.61
N ALA A 72 -8.83 4.71 -26.82
CA ALA A 72 -8.81 3.26 -27.01
C ALA A 72 -7.62 2.59 -26.30
N ALA A 73 -6.47 3.26 -26.23
CA ALA A 73 -5.32 2.77 -25.47
C ALA A 73 -5.61 2.73 -23.96
N ALA A 74 -6.19 3.79 -23.39
CA ALA A 74 -6.58 3.83 -21.98
C ALA A 74 -7.59 2.72 -21.64
N GLU A 75 -8.60 2.52 -22.49
CA GLU A 75 -9.58 1.43 -22.35
C GLU A 75 -8.92 0.05 -22.42
N LYS A 76 -7.95 -0.15 -23.32
CA LYS A 76 -7.22 -1.42 -23.43
C LYS A 76 -6.39 -1.71 -22.19
N ILE A 77 -5.73 -0.70 -21.61
CA ILE A 77 -4.98 -0.85 -20.36
C ILE A 77 -5.93 -1.23 -19.23
N LYS A 78 -7.09 -0.56 -19.13
CA LYS A 78 -8.12 -0.86 -18.13
C LYS A 78 -8.67 -2.28 -18.28
N ALA A 79 -8.99 -2.71 -19.49
CA ALA A 79 -9.45 -4.08 -19.76
C ALA A 79 -8.40 -5.14 -19.37
N ARG A 80 -7.11 -4.84 -19.56
CA ARG A 80 -6.02 -5.72 -19.12
C ARG A 80 -5.88 -5.76 -17.61
N ALA A 81 -6.02 -4.61 -16.95
CA ALA A 81 -6.04 -4.52 -15.49
C ALA A 81 -7.20 -5.33 -14.90
N ASP A 82 -8.39 -5.23 -15.49
CA ASP A 82 -9.56 -6.03 -15.11
C ASP A 82 -9.31 -7.53 -15.33
N GLY A 83 -8.70 -7.93 -16.46
CA GLY A 83 -8.31 -9.31 -16.71
C GLY A 83 -7.35 -9.85 -15.65
N TRP A 84 -6.29 -9.12 -15.33
CA TRP A 84 -5.37 -9.47 -14.24
C TRP A 84 -6.05 -9.54 -12.88
N PHE A 85 -7.01 -8.65 -12.63
CA PHE A 85 -7.80 -8.67 -11.41
C PHE A 85 -8.64 -9.96 -11.32
N GLU A 86 -9.32 -10.35 -12.39
CA GLU A 86 -10.12 -11.59 -12.48
C GLU A 86 -9.24 -12.85 -12.36
N GLU A 87 -8.02 -12.80 -12.89
CA GLU A 87 -7.01 -13.87 -12.79
C GLU A 87 -6.32 -13.93 -11.41
N ASN A 88 -6.63 -13.00 -10.50
CA ASN A 88 -5.96 -12.83 -9.20
C ASN A 88 -4.47 -12.41 -9.28
N ASP A 89 -4.02 -11.88 -10.42
CA ASP A 89 -2.75 -11.15 -10.51
C ASP A 89 -2.94 -9.70 -10.03
N PHE A 90 -3.16 -9.58 -8.71
CA PHE A 90 -3.38 -8.30 -8.06
C PHE A 90 -2.17 -7.36 -8.16
N ALA A 91 -0.95 -7.88 -8.38
CA ALA A 91 0.23 -7.05 -8.54
C ALA A 91 0.24 -6.34 -9.90
N ALA A 92 -0.05 -7.08 -10.97
CA ALA A 92 -0.16 -6.48 -12.31
C ALA A 92 -1.38 -5.55 -12.40
N ALA A 93 -2.52 -5.97 -11.83
CA ALA A 93 -3.74 -5.15 -11.78
C ALA A 93 -3.53 -3.83 -11.03
N GLU A 94 -2.95 -3.87 -9.83
CA GLU A 94 -2.65 -2.66 -9.03
C GLU A 94 -1.79 -1.68 -9.81
N LYS A 95 -0.69 -2.17 -10.42
CA LYS A 95 0.22 -1.35 -11.21
C LYS A 95 -0.51 -0.65 -12.36
N ALA A 96 -1.38 -1.35 -13.09
CA ALA A 96 -2.11 -0.75 -14.20
C ALA A 96 -3.21 0.22 -13.76
N TYR A 97 -3.97 -0.08 -12.70
CA TYR A 97 -4.94 0.87 -12.16
C TYR A 97 -4.28 2.12 -11.60
N SER A 98 -3.18 1.98 -10.85
CA SER A 98 -2.39 3.09 -10.32
C SER A 98 -1.82 3.95 -11.45
N LEU A 99 -1.35 3.34 -12.54
CA LEU A 99 -0.89 4.04 -13.73
C LEU A 99 -2.01 4.87 -14.38
N LEU A 100 -3.20 4.28 -14.56
CA LEU A 100 -4.35 4.98 -15.12
C LEU A 100 -4.79 6.15 -14.24
N LEU A 101 -4.77 5.98 -12.91
CA LEU A 101 -5.15 7.02 -11.96
C LEU A 101 -4.16 8.18 -11.99
N ALA A 102 -2.86 7.87 -11.96
CA ALA A 102 -1.80 8.87 -12.02
C ALA A 102 -1.83 9.69 -13.32
N ASN A 103 -2.29 9.11 -14.42
CA ASN A 103 -2.40 9.78 -15.72
C ASN A 103 -3.81 10.35 -16.00
N PHE A 104 -4.76 10.25 -15.06
CA PHE A 104 -6.16 10.56 -15.33
C PHE A 104 -6.38 12.00 -15.82
N PHE A 105 -5.63 12.96 -15.25
CA PHE A 105 -5.68 14.37 -15.67
C PHE A 105 -5.36 14.59 -17.16
N ARG A 106 -4.59 13.68 -17.78
CA ARG A 106 -4.23 13.74 -19.22
C ARG A 106 -5.40 13.34 -20.12
N PHE A 107 -6.46 12.77 -19.55
CA PHE A 107 -7.65 12.32 -20.26
C PHE A 107 -8.75 13.38 -20.30
N ALA A 108 -8.52 14.59 -19.76
CA ALA A 108 -9.53 15.65 -19.63
C ALA A 108 -10.34 15.94 -20.91
N ARG A 109 -9.76 15.71 -22.10
CA ARG A 109 -10.45 15.91 -23.39
C ARG A 109 -11.47 14.82 -23.77
N PHE A 110 -11.43 13.67 -23.11
CA PHE A 110 -12.26 12.51 -23.45
C PHE A 110 -12.68 11.68 -22.22
N GLU A 111 -12.44 12.18 -21.01
CA GLU A 111 -12.70 11.46 -19.75
C GLU A 111 -14.17 11.05 -19.59
N GLU A 112 -15.12 11.90 -19.99
CA GLU A 112 -16.56 11.60 -19.95
C GLU A 112 -16.96 10.39 -20.81
N SER A 113 -16.09 10.01 -21.75
CA SER A 113 -16.34 8.89 -22.65
C SER A 113 -15.65 7.60 -22.22
N LEU A 114 -14.80 7.64 -21.19
CA LEU A 114 -14.12 6.46 -20.67
C LEU A 114 -15.10 5.58 -19.88
N SER A 115 -14.89 4.27 -19.89
CA SER A 115 -15.67 3.31 -19.12
C SER A 115 -15.33 3.34 -17.62
N PHE A 116 -14.43 4.22 -17.19
CA PHE A 116 -13.92 4.31 -15.83
C PHE A 116 -13.60 5.76 -15.47
N GLY A 117 -13.69 6.07 -14.17
CA GLY A 117 -13.30 7.35 -13.60
C GLY A 117 -12.28 7.18 -12.47
N PRO A 118 -11.79 8.29 -11.89
CA PRO A 118 -10.83 8.23 -10.80
C PRO A 118 -11.43 7.54 -9.58
N GLU A 119 -12.73 7.71 -9.32
CA GLU A 119 -13.45 7.00 -8.24
C GLU A 119 -13.42 5.48 -8.40
N PHE A 120 -13.57 4.97 -9.62
CA PHE A 120 -13.47 3.54 -9.89
C PHE A 120 -12.07 3.02 -9.58
N LEU A 121 -11.03 3.73 -10.06
CA LEU A 121 -9.64 3.34 -9.86
C LEU A 121 -9.24 3.40 -8.38
N SER A 122 -9.61 4.48 -7.69
CA SER A 122 -9.39 4.66 -6.25
C SER A 122 -10.09 3.61 -5.39
N ARG A 123 -11.16 2.97 -5.89
CA ARG A 123 -11.81 1.82 -5.22
C ARG A 123 -11.13 0.49 -5.55
N ARG A 124 -10.59 0.32 -6.76
CA ARG A 124 -9.95 -0.93 -7.20
C ARG A 124 -8.55 -1.13 -6.65
N ILE A 125 -7.76 -0.06 -6.55
CA ILE A 125 -6.38 -0.10 -6.06
C ILE A 125 -6.30 -0.68 -4.63
N PRO A 126 -7.07 -0.19 -3.64
CA PRO A 126 -7.02 -0.73 -2.29
C PRO A 126 -7.43 -2.21 -2.20
N VAL A 127 -8.35 -2.67 -3.04
CA VAL A 127 -8.74 -4.09 -3.10
C VAL A 127 -7.55 -4.96 -3.54
N CYS A 128 -6.82 -4.51 -4.56
CA CYS A 128 -5.60 -5.23 -4.99
C CYS A 128 -4.55 -5.24 -3.87
N GLN A 129 -4.36 -4.09 -3.21
CA GLN A 129 -3.41 -3.97 -2.10
C GLN A 129 -3.79 -4.86 -0.90
N GLU A 130 -5.07 -4.96 -0.55
CA GLU A 130 -5.54 -5.88 0.48
C GLU A 130 -5.18 -7.33 0.16
N HIS A 131 -5.47 -7.81 -1.05
CA HIS A 131 -5.14 -9.17 -1.45
C HIS A 131 -3.63 -9.44 -1.43
N LEU A 132 -2.82 -8.47 -1.86
CA LEU A 132 -1.36 -8.57 -1.78
C LEU A 132 -0.88 -8.60 -0.32
N SER A 133 -1.47 -7.78 0.54
CA SER A 133 -1.19 -7.76 1.97
C SER A 133 -1.57 -9.07 2.65
N GLU A 134 -2.72 -9.65 2.32
CA GLU A 134 -3.13 -10.98 2.82
C GLU A 134 -2.15 -12.07 2.36
N ARG A 135 -1.73 -12.06 1.09
CA ARG A 135 -0.76 -13.04 0.57
C ARG A 135 0.58 -12.96 1.32
N ARG A 136 1.11 -11.75 1.51
CA ARG A 136 2.33 -11.51 2.29
C ARG A 136 2.14 -11.91 3.75
N ALA A 137 0.98 -11.62 4.32
CA ALA A 137 0.65 -12.00 5.69
C ALA A 137 0.74 -13.51 5.89
N ARG A 138 0.16 -14.30 4.99
CA ARG A 138 0.21 -15.77 5.04
C ARG A 138 1.64 -16.32 4.96
N GLN A 139 2.52 -15.69 4.18
CA GLN A 139 3.94 -16.06 4.15
C GLN A 139 4.61 -15.80 5.50
N SER A 140 4.40 -14.60 6.07
CA SER A 140 4.92 -14.25 7.40
C SER A 140 4.37 -15.16 8.51
N LEU A 141 3.10 -15.57 8.44
CA LEU A 141 2.52 -16.53 9.38
C LEU A 141 3.21 -17.89 9.31
N ALA A 142 3.54 -18.38 8.10
CA ALA A 142 4.26 -19.63 7.93
C ALA A 142 5.70 -19.58 8.51
N GLU A 143 6.30 -18.40 8.54
CA GLU A 143 7.60 -18.14 9.17
C GLU A 143 7.50 -17.92 10.70
N GLY A 144 6.29 -17.81 11.26
CA GLY A 144 6.06 -17.47 12.67
C GLY A 144 6.32 -16.00 13.01
N ASP A 145 6.45 -15.12 12.01
CA ASP A 145 6.58 -13.67 12.19
C ASP A 145 5.19 -13.00 12.17
N TYR A 146 4.49 -13.11 13.31
CA TYR A 146 3.13 -12.59 13.43
C TYR A 146 3.06 -11.07 13.32
N LEU A 147 4.11 -10.34 13.68
CA LEU A 147 4.13 -8.88 13.55
C LEU A 147 4.18 -8.50 12.07
N ARG A 148 5.12 -9.08 11.32
CA ARG A 148 5.24 -8.85 9.88
C ARG A 148 3.97 -9.25 9.13
N ALA A 149 3.21 -10.20 9.65
CA ALA A 149 1.92 -10.59 9.06
C ALA A 149 0.89 -9.45 9.02
N LEU A 150 1.02 -8.42 9.86
CA LEU A 150 0.08 -7.30 9.89
C LEU A 150 0.58 -6.03 9.17
N ASP A 151 1.86 -5.96 8.81
CA ASP A 151 2.48 -4.73 8.29
C ASP A 151 1.88 -4.26 6.96
N GLY A 152 1.53 -5.18 6.07
CA GLY A 152 0.90 -4.85 4.78
C GLY A 152 -0.48 -4.18 4.93
N PHE A 153 -1.19 -4.42 6.04
CA PHE A 153 -2.48 -3.79 6.28
C PHE A 153 -2.35 -2.39 6.89
N LYS A 154 -1.22 -2.07 7.54
CA LYS A 154 -0.98 -0.76 8.17
C LYS A 154 -0.83 0.38 7.14
N ILE A 155 -0.48 0.05 5.90
CA ILE A 155 -0.30 1.03 4.82
C ILE A 155 -1.58 1.26 4.00
N LEU A 156 -2.65 0.50 4.27
CA LEU A 156 -3.91 0.68 3.55
C LEU A 156 -4.60 1.98 3.97
N PRO A 157 -5.26 2.69 3.04
CA PRO A 157 -6.06 3.87 3.37
C PRO A 157 -7.13 3.58 4.44
N GLN A 158 -7.40 4.54 5.31
CA GLN A 158 -8.35 4.36 6.42
C GLN A 158 -9.77 4.07 5.92
N ASP A 159 -10.21 4.75 4.87
CA ASP A 159 -11.50 4.53 4.20
C ASP A 159 -11.61 3.12 3.59
N ALA A 160 -10.49 2.58 3.10
CA ALA A 160 -10.43 1.19 2.66
C ALA A 160 -10.58 0.23 3.84
N LEU A 161 -9.87 0.46 4.95
CA LEU A 161 -10.00 -0.37 6.16
C LEU A 161 -11.40 -0.35 6.77
N GLN A 162 -12.13 0.76 6.65
CA GLN A 162 -13.51 0.88 7.14
C GLN A 162 -14.54 0.17 6.26
N ASN A 163 -14.17 -0.22 5.04
CA ASN A 163 -15.03 -1.02 4.17
C ASN A 163 -14.95 -2.50 4.60
N PRO A 164 -16.07 -3.14 5.03
CA PRO A 164 -16.04 -4.53 5.51
C PRO A 164 -15.52 -5.54 4.49
N ALA A 165 -15.72 -5.29 3.19
CA ALA A 165 -15.21 -6.17 2.15
C ALA A 165 -13.68 -6.08 2.03
N GLN A 166 -13.12 -4.88 2.26
CA GLN A 166 -11.69 -4.58 2.11
C GLN A 166 -10.87 -4.76 3.39
N SER A 167 -11.53 -5.00 4.52
CA SER A 167 -10.89 -5.40 5.79
C SER A 167 -11.08 -6.88 6.13
N ALA A 168 -11.73 -7.64 5.25
CA ALA A 168 -11.98 -9.06 5.44
C ALA A 168 -10.68 -9.86 5.52
N GLY A 169 -9.65 -9.50 4.74
CA GLY A 169 -8.30 -10.07 4.82
C GLY A 169 -7.66 -9.82 6.18
N LEU A 170 -7.65 -8.57 6.65
CA LEU A 170 -7.09 -8.21 7.96
C LEU A 170 -7.78 -8.99 9.09
N ARG A 171 -9.11 -9.02 9.10
CA ARG A 171 -9.89 -9.78 10.09
C ARG A 171 -9.48 -11.25 10.09
N ARG A 172 -9.43 -11.90 8.92
CA ARG A 172 -9.03 -13.32 8.80
C ARG A 172 -7.61 -13.56 9.34
N ILE A 173 -6.65 -12.70 9.03
CA ILE A 173 -5.27 -12.84 9.52
C ILE A 173 -5.21 -12.68 11.04
N MET A 174 -5.92 -11.73 11.63
CA MET A 174 -5.96 -11.57 13.09
C MET A 174 -6.59 -12.79 13.79
N GLU A 175 -7.69 -13.34 13.24
CA GLU A 175 -8.29 -14.58 13.75
C GLU A 175 -7.35 -15.79 13.59
N GLU A 176 -6.58 -15.84 12.50
CA GLU A 176 -5.62 -16.90 12.25
C GLU A 176 -4.44 -16.84 13.23
N ILE A 177 -3.90 -15.65 13.52
CA ILE A 177 -2.89 -15.45 14.58
C ILE A 177 -3.44 -15.92 15.92
N ARG A 178 -4.70 -15.60 16.23
CA ARG A 178 -5.34 -16.07 17.47
C ARG A 178 -5.39 -17.59 17.53
N GLY A 179 -5.89 -18.23 16.47
CA GLY A 179 -5.96 -19.68 16.39
C GLY A 179 -4.58 -20.36 16.48
N LEU A 180 -3.54 -19.77 15.92
CA LEU A 180 -2.17 -20.26 16.04
C LEU A 180 -1.64 -20.11 17.47
N ALA A 181 -1.89 -18.98 18.12
CA ALA A 181 -1.51 -18.75 19.52
C ALA A 181 -2.21 -19.75 20.47
N ASP A 182 -3.52 -19.94 20.29
CA ASP A 182 -4.31 -20.89 21.09
C ASP A 182 -3.82 -22.34 20.90
N LYS A 183 -3.48 -22.73 19.66
CA LYS A 183 -2.88 -24.05 19.37
C LYS A 183 -1.50 -24.22 20.01
N ALA A 184 -0.65 -23.19 19.96
CA ALA A 184 0.65 -23.20 20.61
C ALA A 184 0.49 -23.33 22.14
N LEU A 185 -0.45 -22.59 22.72
CA LEU A 185 -0.76 -22.65 24.16
C LEU A 185 -1.22 -24.04 24.58
N ALA A 186 -2.11 -24.67 23.81
CA ALA A 186 -2.58 -26.03 24.06
C ALA A 186 -1.43 -27.07 24.04
N ARG A 187 -0.39 -26.81 23.25
CA ARG A 187 0.84 -27.62 23.18
C ARG A 187 1.88 -27.24 24.24
N LYS A 188 1.58 -26.28 25.11
CA LYS A 188 2.51 -25.68 26.09
C LYS A 188 3.73 -25.02 25.45
N ASP A 189 3.66 -24.67 24.17
CA ASP A 189 4.65 -23.80 23.54
C ASP A 189 4.32 -22.34 23.92
N TYR A 190 4.69 -21.98 25.14
CA TYR A 190 4.39 -20.68 25.73
C TYR A 190 5.10 -19.52 25.02
N VAL A 191 6.24 -19.77 24.36
CA VAL A 191 6.96 -18.73 23.61
C VAL A 191 6.19 -18.37 22.35
N SER A 192 5.80 -19.36 21.53
CA SER A 192 5.04 -19.12 20.31
C SER A 192 3.64 -18.56 20.62
N ALA A 193 2.97 -19.07 21.66
CA ALA A 193 1.69 -18.55 22.11
C ALA A 193 1.81 -17.08 22.57
N GLY A 194 2.80 -16.78 23.42
CA GLY A 194 3.05 -15.44 23.94
C GLY A 194 3.30 -14.42 22.83
N LYS A 195 4.10 -14.77 21.80
CA LYS A 195 4.30 -13.93 20.61
C LYS A 195 3.00 -13.60 19.89
N GLY A 196 2.15 -14.60 19.65
CA GLY A 196 0.87 -14.39 18.98
C GLY A 196 -0.05 -13.47 19.76
N TYR A 197 -0.23 -13.73 21.06
CA TYR A 197 -1.04 -12.88 21.93
C TYR A 197 -0.50 -11.46 22.06
N ALA A 198 0.83 -11.29 22.17
CA ALA A 198 1.44 -9.97 22.28
C ALA A 198 1.20 -9.11 21.02
N VAL A 199 1.30 -9.70 19.83
CA VAL A 199 0.99 -9.02 18.58
C VAL A 199 -0.49 -8.63 18.53
N LEU A 200 -1.39 -9.55 18.86
CA LEU A 200 -2.84 -9.27 18.87
C LEU A 200 -3.20 -8.18 19.88
N TRP A 201 -2.59 -8.17 21.05
CA TRP A 201 -2.82 -7.14 22.07
C TRP A 201 -2.34 -5.76 21.62
N ARG A 202 -1.15 -5.70 20.98
CA ARG A 202 -0.55 -4.45 20.50
C ARG A 202 -1.35 -3.87 19.33
N GLU A 203 -1.68 -4.72 18.36
CA GLU A 203 -2.29 -4.30 17.09
C GLU A 203 -3.83 -4.35 17.13
N TYR A 204 -4.45 -4.58 18.29
CA TYR A 204 -5.90 -4.66 18.42
C TYR A 204 -6.63 -3.40 17.94
N SER A 205 -5.98 -2.24 18.05
CA SER A 205 -6.52 -0.96 17.58
C SER A 205 -6.80 -0.97 16.07
N MET A 206 -6.11 -1.79 15.28
CA MET A 206 -6.39 -1.92 13.84
C MET A 206 -7.82 -2.43 13.59
N ALA A 207 -8.29 -3.41 14.36
CA ALA A 207 -9.66 -3.91 14.26
C ALA A 207 -10.69 -2.84 14.66
N GLN A 208 -10.38 -2.05 15.69
CA GLN A 208 -11.24 -0.94 16.14
C GLN A 208 -11.34 0.16 15.08
N GLN A 209 -10.23 0.53 14.46
CA GLN A 209 -10.17 1.54 13.40
C GLN A 209 -10.89 1.08 12.12
N ALA A 210 -10.77 -0.20 11.79
CA ALA A 210 -11.45 -0.83 10.67
C ALA A 210 -12.95 -1.11 10.93
N GLY A 211 -13.42 -0.95 12.17
CA GLY A 211 -14.84 -1.06 12.52
C GLY A 211 -15.40 -2.48 12.50
N PHE A 212 -14.56 -3.51 12.58
CA PHE A 212 -15.02 -4.91 12.67
C PHE A 212 -14.77 -5.51 14.06
N SER A 213 -15.54 -6.55 14.40
CA SER A 213 -15.36 -7.32 15.63
C SER A 213 -14.53 -8.59 15.40
N LEU A 214 -13.76 -8.97 16.40
CA LEU A 214 -13.03 -10.23 16.46
C LEU A 214 -13.74 -11.21 17.41
N SER A 215 -13.43 -12.49 17.28
CA SER A 215 -13.91 -13.56 18.19
C SER A 215 -13.33 -13.45 19.60
N PHE A 216 -12.31 -12.60 19.77
CA PHE A 216 -11.62 -12.33 21.03
C PHE A 216 -11.53 -10.83 21.28
N SER A 217 -11.42 -10.46 22.56
CA SER A 217 -11.18 -9.11 23.02
C SER A 217 -9.68 -8.82 23.17
N ARG A 218 -9.31 -7.53 23.25
CA ARG A 218 -7.94 -7.14 23.62
C ARG A 218 -7.54 -7.71 24.99
N ASN A 219 -8.49 -7.80 25.92
CA ASN A 219 -8.25 -8.37 27.24
C ASN A 219 -7.96 -9.87 27.16
N ASP A 220 -8.63 -10.61 26.29
CA ASP A 220 -8.38 -12.06 26.13
C ASP A 220 -6.96 -12.32 25.61
N ALA A 221 -6.45 -11.46 24.73
CA ALA A 221 -5.05 -11.52 24.29
C ALA A 221 -4.08 -11.16 25.44
N ASP A 222 -4.40 -10.15 26.25
CA ASP A 222 -3.60 -9.81 27.44
C ASP A 222 -3.55 -10.97 28.46
N GLU A 223 -4.68 -11.62 28.71
CA GLU A 223 -4.78 -12.78 29.60
C GLU A 223 -3.96 -13.97 29.09
N GLY A 224 -4.05 -14.28 27.79
CA GLY A 224 -3.22 -15.29 27.15
C GLY A 224 -1.72 -15.00 27.29
N MET A 225 -1.32 -13.75 27.05
CA MET A 225 0.07 -13.29 27.21
C MET A 225 0.53 -13.41 28.68
N LYS A 226 -0.29 -12.96 29.65
CA LYS A 226 -0.01 -13.09 31.08
C LYS A 226 0.16 -14.54 31.51
N HIS A 227 -0.69 -15.44 31.01
CA HIS A 227 -0.56 -16.87 31.28
C HIS A 227 0.78 -17.41 30.78
N CYS A 228 1.15 -17.11 29.53
CA CYS A 228 2.43 -17.54 28.95
C CYS A 228 3.63 -17.01 29.76
N ARG A 229 3.59 -15.73 30.16
CA ARG A 229 4.60 -15.11 31.03
C ARG A 229 4.73 -15.89 32.34
N THR A 230 3.62 -16.15 33.05
CA THR A 230 3.64 -16.86 34.33
C THR A 230 4.24 -18.27 34.21
N GLN A 231 3.89 -19.02 33.15
CA GLN A 231 4.41 -20.37 32.95
C GLN A 231 5.92 -20.36 32.67
N LEU A 232 6.40 -19.50 31.76
CA LEU A 232 7.82 -19.38 31.44
C LEU A 232 8.65 -18.89 32.64
N THR A 233 8.13 -17.95 33.43
CA THR A 233 8.80 -17.52 34.66
C THR A 233 8.97 -18.69 35.63
N ARG A 234 7.91 -19.47 35.85
CA ARG A 234 7.93 -20.64 36.74
C ARG A 234 8.90 -21.71 36.23
N GLU A 235 8.88 -22.01 34.93
CA GLU A 235 9.73 -23.03 34.33
C GLU A 235 11.22 -22.63 34.41
N GLY A 236 11.55 -21.38 34.07
CA GLY A 236 12.92 -20.88 34.19
C GLY A 236 13.43 -20.89 35.64
N LEU A 237 12.57 -20.55 36.61
CA LEU A 237 12.92 -20.63 38.03
C LEU A 237 13.16 -22.07 38.51
N ASP A 238 12.38 -23.03 38.01
CA ASP A 238 12.57 -24.46 38.32
C ASP A 238 13.92 -24.96 37.78
N GLN A 239 14.25 -24.65 36.52
CA GLN A 239 15.57 -24.98 35.94
C GLN A 239 16.72 -24.33 36.71
N TYR A 240 16.57 -23.05 37.04
CA TYR A 240 17.56 -22.32 37.81
C TYR A 240 17.82 -22.97 39.17
N ARG A 241 16.78 -23.37 39.91
CA ARG A 241 16.90 -24.05 41.21
C ARG A 241 17.59 -25.42 41.12
N LYS A 242 17.44 -26.10 39.97
CA LYS A 242 18.13 -27.37 39.69
C LYS A 242 19.60 -27.18 39.28
N GLY A 243 20.07 -25.93 39.14
CA GLY A 243 21.41 -25.61 38.65
C GLY A 243 21.55 -25.63 37.13
N ASN A 244 20.44 -25.85 36.40
CA ASN A 244 20.39 -25.87 34.94
C ASN A 244 20.34 -24.44 34.39
N LEU A 245 21.43 -23.70 34.57
CA LEU A 245 21.47 -22.27 34.29
C LEU A 245 21.29 -21.93 32.81
N LYS A 246 21.79 -22.77 31.89
CA LYS A 246 21.65 -22.51 30.44
C LYS A 246 20.19 -22.60 30.00
N GLU A 247 19.49 -23.62 30.49
CA GLU A 247 18.08 -23.89 30.21
C GLU A 247 17.21 -22.78 30.80
N ALA A 248 17.47 -22.35 32.04
CA ALA A 248 16.78 -21.21 32.66
C ALA A 248 16.92 -19.93 31.84
N ILE A 249 18.15 -19.60 31.41
CA ILE A 249 18.43 -18.43 30.56
C ILE A 249 17.65 -18.52 29.24
N ALA A 250 17.67 -19.68 28.57
CA ALA A 250 16.98 -19.87 27.31
C ALA A 250 15.46 -19.67 27.43
N ILE A 251 14.84 -20.20 28.49
CA ILE A 251 13.41 -20.02 28.76
C ILE A 251 13.06 -18.53 28.95
N TRP A 252 13.83 -17.83 29.80
CA TRP A 252 13.60 -16.41 30.06
C TRP A 252 13.89 -15.51 28.85
N GLN A 253 14.90 -15.84 28.03
CA GLN A 253 15.12 -15.18 26.75
C GLN A 253 13.93 -15.39 25.81
N GLY A 254 13.33 -16.59 25.79
CA GLY A 254 12.10 -16.86 25.05
C GLY A 254 10.93 -15.99 25.49
N LEU A 255 10.77 -15.76 26.81
CA LEU A 255 9.77 -14.84 27.37
C LEU A 255 10.00 -13.41 26.87
N LEU A 256 11.25 -12.93 26.88
CA LEU A 256 11.60 -11.58 26.42
C LEU A 256 11.35 -11.34 24.92
N LEU A 257 11.13 -12.40 24.11
CA LEU A 257 10.75 -12.23 22.71
C LEU A 257 9.37 -11.61 22.52
N PHE A 258 8.49 -11.70 23.51
CA PHE A 258 7.14 -11.11 23.45
C PHE A 258 6.84 -10.13 24.60
N ASP A 259 7.69 -10.09 25.63
CA ASP A 259 7.61 -9.13 26.72
C ASP A 259 8.99 -8.48 26.97
N PRO A 260 9.51 -7.71 25.98
CA PRO A 260 10.87 -7.22 25.99
C PRO A 260 11.14 -6.21 27.10
N ASP A 261 10.10 -5.66 27.74
CA ASP A 261 10.17 -4.64 28.79
C ASP A 261 10.11 -5.22 30.22
N ASN A 262 10.04 -6.55 30.36
CA ASN A 262 10.06 -7.23 31.65
C ASN A 262 11.40 -7.10 32.41
N ALA A 263 11.48 -6.13 33.31
CA ALA A 263 12.69 -5.83 34.08
C ALA A 263 13.11 -6.97 35.01
N GLU A 264 12.15 -7.69 35.59
CA GLU A 264 12.43 -8.82 36.49
C GLU A 264 13.10 -9.97 35.74
N ILE A 265 12.57 -10.32 34.56
CA ILE A 265 13.10 -11.41 33.73
C ILE A 265 14.46 -11.05 33.13
N ARG A 266 14.67 -9.79 32.72
CA ARG A 266 16.02 -9.31 32.33
C ARG A 266 17.03 -9.52 33.45
N LYS A 267 16.70 -9.07 34.66
CA LYS A 267 17.59 -9.24 35.82
C LYS A 267 17.87 -10.71 36.14
N ALA A 268 16.87 -11.59 35.97
CA ALA A 268 17.04 -13.02 36.15
C ALA A 268 18.02 -13.62 35.12
N VAL A 269 17.91 -13.24 33.85
CA VAL A 269 18.85 -13.61 32.78
C VAL A 269 20.27 -13.14 33.10
N ASP A 270 20.44 -11.89 33.49
CA ASP A 270 21.76 -11.32 33.82
C ASP A 270 22.40 -12.08 34.99
N THR A 271 21.64 -12.29 36.06
CA THR A 271 22.11 -12.99 37.27
C THR A 271 22.54 -14.43 36.95
N ALA A 272 21.72 -15.18 36.21
CA ALA A 272 22.05 -16.55 35.83
C ALA A 272 23.25 -16.60 34.87
N THR A 273 23.39 -15.63 33.97
CA THR A 273 24.51 -15.51 33.03
C THR A 273 25.84 -15.27 33.77
N GLU A 274 25.84 -14.37 34.75
CA GLU A 274 27.00 -14.14 35.61
C GLU A 274 27.42 -15.39 36.38
N GLN A 275 26.46 -16.10 36.98
CA GLN A 275 26.72 -17.35 37.70
C GLN A 275 27.30 -18.43 36.79
N LEU A 276 26.70 -18.63 35.61
CA LEU A 276 27.20 -19.58 34.62
C LEU A 276 28.63 -19.25 34.19
N THR A 277 28.95 -17.96 34.04
CA THR A 277 30.30 -17.50 33.70
C THR A 277 31.30 -17.80 34.81
N LYS A 278 30.92 -17.58 36.09
CA LYS A 278 31.77 -17.91 37.25
C LYS A 278 32.04 -19.41 37.36
N LEU A 279 31.04 -20.24 37.06
CA LEU A 279 31.19 -21.71 37.07
C LEU A 279 32.11 -22.21 35.96
N ARG A 280 32.13 -21.57 34.79
CA ARG A 280 33.03 -21.93 33.66
C ARG A 280 34.49 -21.53 33.88
N LYS A 281 34.76 -20.59 34.80
CA LYS A 281 36.10 -20.10 35.13
C LYS A 281 36.75 -20.87 36.29
N ARG A 282 36.01 -21.80 36.90
CA ARG A 282 36.50 -22.75 37.90
C ARG A 282 36.84 -24.05 37.21
#